data_AF-A0AAI8YDK8-F1
#
_entry.id   AF-A0AAI8YDK8-F1
#
_cell.length_a   1.000
_cell.length_b   1.000
_cell.length_c   1.000
_cell.angle_alpha   90.00
_cell.angle_beta   90.00
_cell.angle_gamma   90.00
#
_symmetry.space_group_name_H-M   'P 1'
#
loop_
_entity.id
_entity.type
_entity.pdbx_description
1 polymer ?
#
loop_
_entity_poly.entity_id
_entity_poly.type
_entity_poly.pdbx_seq_one_letter_code
_entity_poly.pdbx_strand_id
1 'polypeptide(L)'
;MATPDTKATKSLAELRDDQVLWYKICVLVYDLRNMTKDKACEDRTLQTTDELYISAPYFSADEAATIKSATVSDNDNAFLEQTITSNLQNFFEKRRASGDCRPCGPHDMVPVYLECFGIDRAEIENEKFVSRLRRSGPGTK
;
A
#
# COMPACT_ATOMS: atom_id res chain seq x y z
N MET A 1 -30.46 -8.90 -6.82
CA MET A 1 -29.33 -9.19 -7.74
C MET A 1 -28.65 -7.88 -8.04
N ALA A 2 -27.55 -7.57 -7.35
CA ALA A 2 -26.69 -6.46 -7.71
C ALA A 2 -25.46 -7.08 -8.38
N THR A 3 -25.31 -6.88 -9.68
CA THR A 3 -24.07 -7.12 -10.40
C THR A 3 -23.05 -6.09 -9.88
N PRO A 4 -21.96 -6.48 -9.20
CA PRO A 4 -20.92 -5.52 -8.89
C PRO A 4 -20.22 -5.15 -10.20
N ASP A 5 -20.27 -3.86 -10.50
CA ASP A 5 -19.62 -3.16 -11.59
C ASP A 5 -18.30 -3.80 -12.05
N THR A 6 -18.21 -4.00 -13.36
CA THR A 6 -16.96 -4.25 -14.10
C THR A 6 -16.07 -3.00 -13.97
N LYS A 7 -15.47 -2.78 -12.79
CA LYS A 7 -14.35 -1.85 -12.65
C LYS A 7 -13.18 -2.46 -13.44
N ALA A 8 -12.65 -1.70 -14.39
CA ALA A 8 -11.51 -2.11 -15.21
C ALA A 8 -10.37 -2.58 -14.30
N THR A 9 -10.12 -3.88 -14.31
CA THR A 9 -9.07 -4.52 -13.52
C THR A 9 -7.73 -4.12 -14.14
N LYS A 10 -6.95 -3.28 -13.44
CA LYS A 10 -5.59 -2.94 -13.88
C LYS A 10 -4.63 -4.06 -13.48
N SER A 11 -3.71 -4.42 -14.36
CA SER A 11 -2.59 -5.29 -13.99
C SER A 11 -1.56 -4.51 -13.15
N LEU A 12 -0.70 -5.20 -12.40
CA LEU A 12 0.45 -4.55 -11.74
C LEU A 12 1.32 -3.74 -12.72
N ALA A 13 1.46 -4.19 -13.96
CA ALA A 13 2.17 -3.46 -15.01
C ALA A 13 1.51 -2.11 -15.34
N GLU A 14 0.19 -2.08 -15.46
CA GLU A 14 -0.60 -0.86 -15.71
C GLU A 14 -0.57 0.09 -14.50
N LEU A 15 -0.57 -0.45 -13.28
CA LEU A 15 -0.34 0.32 -12.06
C LEU A 15 1.05 0.95 -12.02
N ARG A 16 2.06 0.23 -12.54
CA ARG A 16 3.44 0.73 -12.61
C ARG A 16 3.62 1.79 -13.69
N ASP A 17 2.90 1.67 -14.80
CA ASP A 17 2.86 2.70 -15.85
C ASP A 17 2.22 4.00 -15.33
N ASP A 18 1.23 3.88 -14.44
CA ASP A 18 0.63 4.99 -13.71
C ASP A 18 1.60 5.57 -12.67
N GLN A 19 2.49 6.44 -13.12
CA GLN A 19 3.51 7.06 -12.27
C GLN A 19 2.94 7.80 -11.05
N VAL A 20 1.68 8.27 -11.11
CA VAL A 20 1.02 8.98 -10.02
C VAL A 20 0.59 8.00 -8.93
N LEU A 21 -0.13 6.94 -9.30
CA LEU A 21 -0.50 5.87 -8.37
C LEU A 21 0.71 5.16 -7.81
N TRP A 22 1.67 4.83 -8.68
CA TRP A 22 2.93 4.19 -8.27
C TRP A 22 3.70 5.05 -7.26
N TYR A 23 3.77 6.36 -7.49
CA TYR A 23 4.37 7.29 -6.55
C TYR A 23 3.67 7.26 -5.19
N LYS A 24 2.33 7.29 -5.16
CA LYS A 24 1.54 7.20 -3.91
C LYS A 24 1.79 5.88 -3.16
N ILE A 25 1.88 4.76 -3.88
CA ILE A 25 2.25 3.46 -3.29
C ILE A 25 3.65 3.53 -2.67
N CYS A 26 4.63 4.07 -3.39
CA CYS A 26 5.98 4.26 -2.86
C CYS A 26 5.98 5.16 -1.60
N VAL A 27 5.14 6.19 -1.57
CA VAL A 27 4.99 7.07 -0.39
C VAL A 27 4.38 6.32 0.78
N LEU A 28 3.35 5.50 0.57
CA LEU A 28 2.80 4.65 1.62
C LEU A 28 3.87 3.72 2.21
N VAL A 29 4.63 3.02 1.36
CA VAL A 29 5.69 2.10 1.81
C VAL A 29 6.80 2.85 2.55
N TYR A 30 7.16 4.04 2.07
CA TYR A 30 8.11 4.92 2.75
C TYR A 30 7.60 5.36 4.12
N ASP A 31 6.35 5.83 4.21
CA ASP A 31 5.77 6.33 5.44
C ASP A 31 5.57 5.20 6.45
N LEU A 32 5.13 4.01 6.02
CA LEU A 32 5.18 2.80 6.83
C LEU A 32 6.61 2.64 7.36
N ARG A 33 7.62 2.44 6.50
CA ARG A 33 9.01 2.24 6.94
C ARG A 33 9.53 3.29 7.94
N ASN A 34 9.08 4.54 7.82
CA ASN A 34 9.57 5.65 8.63
C ASN A 34 8.61 6.10 9.75
N MET A 35 7.44 5.51 9.95
CA MET A 35 6.47 5.96 10.96
C MET A 35 7.03 5.90 12.40
N THR A 36 7.97 5.01 12.69
CA THR A 36 8.63 4.94 14.01
C THR A 36 9.73 5.99 14.18
N LYS A 37 10.18 6.61 13.09
CA LYS A 37 11.27 7.59 13.04
C LYS A 37 10.79 9.01 12.81
N ASP A 38 9.63 9.17 12.19
CA ASP A 38 9.08 10.44 11.74
C ASP A 38 7.60 10.55 12.14
N LYS A 39 7.31 11.52 13.01
CA LYS A 39 5.98 11.76 13.56
C LYS A 39 4.95 12.09 12.47
N ALA A 40 5.34 12.80 11.41
CA ALA A 40 4.43 13.14 10.32
C ALA A 40 4.05 11.92 9.48
N CYS A 41 4.95 10.93 9.35
CA CYS A 41 4.64 9.64 8.74
C CYS A 41 3.69 8.82 9.63
N GLU A 42 3.93 8.84 10.93
CA GLU A 42 3.06 8.22 11.94
C GLU A 42 1.64 8.77 11.90
N ASP A 43 1.48 10.10 11.97
CA ASP A 43 0.17 10.77 11.98
C ASP A 43 -0.62 10.45 10.70
N ARG A 44 0.03 10.45 9.52
CA ARG A 44 -0.63 10.13 8.25
C ARG A 44 -1.08 8.67 8.18
N THR A 45 -0.26 7.75 8.69
CA THR A 45 -0.56 6.31 8.72
C THR A 45 -1.67 6.00 9.73
N LEU A 46 -1.68 6.67 10.89
CA LEU A 46 -2.73 6.54 11.91
C LEU A 46 -4.06 7.17 11.50
N GLN A 47 -4.06 8.13 10.57
CA GLN A 47 -5.29 8.69 9.99
C GLN A 47 -5.98 7.73 9.01
N THR A 48 -5.27 6.72 8.52
CA THR A 48 -5.84 5.74 7.62
C THR A 48 -6.67 4.72 8.40
N THR A 49 -7.91 4.51 7.96
CA THR A 49 -8.86 3.58 8.62
C THR A 49 -8.89 2.19 7.99
N ASP A 50 -8.23 2.01 6.85
CA ASP A 50 -8.19 0.75 6.11
C ASP A 50 -7.09 -0.17 6.68
N GLU A 51 -7.40 -1.47 6.81
CA GLU A 51 -6.49 -2.47 7.39
C GLU A 51 -5.20 -2.64 6.58
N LEU A 52 -5.27 -2.40 5.27
CA LEU A 52 -4.12 -2.45 4.37
C LEU A 52 -3.46 -1.08 4.21
N TYR A 53 -3.97 -0.02 4.85
CA TYR A 53 -3.51 1.36 4.64
C TYR A 53 -3.70 1.89 3.20
N ILE A 54 -4.51 1.21 2.38
CA ILE A 54 -4.82 1.63 1.00
C ILE A 54 -6.12 2.44 1.02
N SER A 55 -6.08 3.62 1.65
CA SER A 55 -7.18 4.59 1.60
C SER A 55 -6.66 6.01 1.88
N ALA A 56 -7.55 6.95 2.15
CA ALA A 56 -7.17 8.32 2.50
C ALA A 56 -6.24 8.32 3.74
N PRO A 57 -5.25 9.23 3.83
CA PRO A 57 -5.01 10.38 2.95
C PRO A 57 -4.17 10.08 1.69
N TYR A 58 -3.72 8.84 1.49
CA TYR A 58 -2.84 8.47 0.37
C TYR A 58 -3.61 8.30 -0.94
N PHE A 59 -4.75 7.60 -0.87
CA PHE A 59 -5.55 7.24 -2.04
C PHE A 59 -6.98 7.71 -1.86
N SER A 60 -7.57 8.21 -2.94
CA SER A 60 -9.03 8.37 -3.02
C SER A 60 -9.72 7.00 -3.06
N ALA A 61 -11.02 6.97 -2.81
CA ALA A 61 -11.80 5.72 -2.81
C ALA A 61 -11.71 4.96 -4.14
N ASP A 62 -11.66 5.67 -5.27
CA ASP A 62 -11.51 5.06 -6.58
C ASP A 62 -10.12 4.49 -6.81
N GLU A 63 -9.07 5.23 -6.45
CA GLU A 63 -7.69 4.76 -6.54
C GLU A 63 -7.45 3.53 -5.66
N ALA A 64 -7.96 3.56 -4.42
CA ALA A 64 -7.90 2.43 -3.51
C ALA A 64 -8.58 1.19 -4.09
N ALA A 65 -9.79 1.37 -4.65
CA ALA A 65 -10.50 0.28 -5.30
C ALA A 65 -9.71 -0.28 -6.50
N THR A 66 -9.11 0.60 -7.33
CA THR A 66 -8.26 0.18 -8.45
C THR A 66 -7.08 -0.65 -8.00
N ILE A 67 -6.34 -0.19 -6.98
CA ILE A 67 -5.18 -0.91 -6.42
C ILE A 67 -5.62 -2.26 -5.85
N LYS A 68 -6.67 -2.28 -5.03
CA LYS A 68 -7.19 -3.51 -4.41
C LYS A 68 -7.64 -4.53 -5.45
N SER A 69 -8.30 -4.05 -6.51
CA SER A 69 -8.76 -4.87 -7.63
C SER A 69 -7.65 -5.26 -8.62
N ALA A 70 -6.42 -4.77 -8.45
CA ALA A 70 -5.39 -5.04 -9.44
C ALA A 70 -4.94 -6.51 -9.42
N THR A 71 -4.51 -7.05 -10.56
CA THR A 71 -4.01 -8.43 -10.63
C THR A 71 -2.48 -8.46 -10.60
N VAL A 72 -1.94 -9.31 -9.72
CA VAL A 72 -0.48 -9.49 -9.53
C VAL A 72 0.12 -10.33 -10.66
N SER A 73 -0.65 -11.28 -11.16
CA SER A 73 -0.24 -12.22 -12.20
C SER A 73 -1.36 -12.36 -13.23
N ASP A 74 -1.00 -12.48 -14.50
CA ASP A 74 -1.97 -12.61 -15.61
C ASP A 74 -2.74 -13.95 -15.56
N ASN A 75 -2.17 -14.97 -14.90
CA ASN A 75 -2.71 -16.33 -14.88
C ASN A 75 -3.56 -16.66 -13.63
N ASP A 76 -3.29 -16.02 -12.51
CA ASP A 76 -4.04 -16.22 -11.28
C ASP A 76 -4.90 -14.99 -11.10
N ASN A 77 -6.23 -15.16 -11.21
CA ASN A 77 -7.26 -14.12 -11.03
C ASN A 77 -7.32 -13.63 -9.56
N ALA A 78 -6.19 -13.64 -8.86
CA ALA A 78 -5.98 -13.19 -7.51
C ALA A 78 -5.80 -11.68 -7.51
N PHE A 79 -6.71 -11.02 -6.80
CA PHE A 79 -6.63 -9.59 -6.58
C PHE A 79 -5.48 -9.27 -5.63
N LEU A 80 -4.83 -8.13 -5.85
CA LEU A 80 -3.72 -7.63 -5.05
C LEU A 80 -4.11 -7.51 -3.58
N GLU A 81 -5.34 -7.08 -3.29
CA GLU A 81 -5.89 -7.09 -1.93
C GLU A 81 -5.84 -8.48 -1.30
N GLN A 82 -6.24 -9.52 -2.03
CA GLN A 82 -6.21 -10.90 -1.54
C GLN A 82 -4.79 -11.41 -1.36
N THR A 83 -3.89 -11.13 -2.30
CA THR A 83 -2.47 -11.51 -2.20
C THR A 83 -1.81 -10.86 -0.99
N ILE A 84 -2.00 -9.55 -0.79
CA ILE A 84 -1.49 -8.82 0.37
C ILE A 84 -2.09 -9.38 1.65
N THR A 85 -3.41 -9.59 1.69
CA THR A 85 -4.11 -10.11 2.88
C THR A 85 -3.64 -11.52 3.24
N SER A 86 -3.49 -12.44 2.28
CA SER A 86 -2.97 -13.79 2.52
C SER A 86 -1.53 -13.78 3.01
N ASN A 87 -0.67 -12.91 2.47
CA ASN A 87 0.69 -12.75 2.98
C ASN A 87 0.71 -12.21 4.42
N LEU A 88 -0.20 -11.29 4.73
CA LEU A 88 -0.34 -10.71 6.06
C LEU A 88 -1.09 -11.61 7.05
N GLN A 89 -1.82 -12.62 6.59
CA GLN A 89 -2.61 -13.53 7.43
C GLN A 89 -1.78 -14.16 8.55
N ASN A 90 -0.56 -14.61 8.21
CA ASN A 90 0.42 -15.15 9.17
C ASN A 90 0.85 -14.13 10.24
N PHE A 91 0.81 -12.83 9.92
CA PHE A 91 1.15 -11.75 10.85
C PHE A 91 -0.05 -11.39 11.73
N PHE A 92 -1.27 -11.38 11.17
CA PHE A 92 -2.51 -11.19 11.93
C PHE A 92 -2.72 -12.31 12.97
N GLU A 93 -2.49 -13.58 12.62
CA GLU A 93 -2.65 -14.70 13.54
C GLU A 93 -1.69 -14.64 14.73
N LYS A 94 -0.41 -14.30 14.50
CA LYS A 94 0.58 -14.11 15.57
C LYS A 94 0.19 -13.00 16.55
N ARG A 95 -0.53 -11.97 16.09
CA ARG A 95 -0.96 -10.83 16.91
C ARG A 95 -2.30 -11.02 17.59
N ARG A 96 -3.24 -11.78 17.00
CA ARG A 96 -4.49 -12.20 17.66
C ARG A 96 -4.21 -12.94 18.97
N ALA A 97 -3.09 -13.66 19.04
CA ALA A 97 -2.62 -14.32 20.27
C ALA A 97 -2.02 -13.33 21.30
N SER A 98 -1.65 -12.12 20.91
CA SER A 98 -0.93 -11.12 21.72
C SER A 98 -1.80 -9.92 22.19
N GLY A 99 -3.04 -9.78 21.71
CA GLY A 99 -4.01 -8.79 22.22
C GLY A 99 -3.97 -7.38 21.62
N ASP A 100 -3.07 -7.07 20.68
CA ASP A 100 -3.12 -5.84 19.85
C ASP A 100 -3.44 -6.24 18.41
N CYS A 101 -4.68 -5.97 17.99
CA CYS A 101 -5.24 -6.44 16.70
C CYS A 101 -4.73 -5.68 15.47
N ARG A 102 -3.84 -4.69 15.64
CA ARG A 102 -3.25 -4.01 14.48
C ARG A 102 -2.04 -4.80 13.98
N PRO A 103 -1.88 -4.94 12.65
CA PRO A 103 -0.67 -5.51 12.09
C PRO A 103 0.51 -4.67 12.57
N CYS A 104 1.56 -5.39 12.88
CA CYS A 104 2.66 -5.17 13.79
C CYS A 104 3.51 -3.90 13.63
N GLY A 105 2.94 -2.73 13.36
CA GLY A 105 3.75 -1.60 12.93
C GLY A 105 4.49 -1.92 11.62
N PRO A 106 5.34 -1.00 11.20
CA PRO A 106 5.77 -0.90 9.82
C PRO A 106 6.74 -1.97 9.35
N HIS A 107 7.41 -2.65 10.28
CA HIS A 107 8.49 -3.59 9.95
C HIS A 107 7.98 -4.88 9.29
N ASP A 108 6.76 -5.30 9.61
CA ASP A 108 6.15 -6.50 9.05
C ASP A 108 5.37 -6.22 7.75
N MET A 109 4.85 -4.99 7.59
CA MET A 109 4.10 -4.57 6.41
C MET A 109 5.00 -4.26 5.21
N VAL A 110 6.09 -3.52 5.43
CA VAL A 110 7.01 -3.10 4.36
C VAL A 110 7.50 -4.25 3.48
N PRO A 111 8.00 -5.40 3.99
CA PRO A 111 8.46 -6.48 3.13
C PRO A 111 7.35 -7.08 2.26
N VAL A 112 6.12 -7.22 2.78
CA VAL A 112 4.98 -7.72 2.00
C VAL A 112 4.62 -6.75 0.87
N TYR A 113 4.63 -5.44 1.15
CA TYR A 113 4.40 -4.42 0.13
C TYR A 113 5.50 -4.40 -0.93
N LEU A 114 6.77 -4.46 -0.53
CA LEU A 114 7.88 -4.53 -1.50
C LEU A 114 7.76 -5.75 -2.41
N GLU A 115 7.40 -6.91 -1.84
CA GLU A 115 7.24 -8.16 -2.60
C GLU A 115 5.99 -8.15 -3.50
N CYS A 116 4.82 -7.79 -2.97
CA CYS A 116 3.56 -7.80 -3.71
C CYS A 116 3.54 -6.80 -4.86
N PHE A 117 4.15 -5.62 -4.68
CA PHE A 117 4.22 -4.62 -5.73
C PHE A 117 5.48 -4.77 -6.60
N GLY A 118 6.49 -5.54 -6.16
CA GLY A 118 7.79 -5.61 -6.83
C GLY A 118 8.55 -4.29 -6.78
N ILE A 119 8.38 -3.52 -5.69
CA ILE A 119 9.10 -2.27 -5.44
C ILE A 119 10.46 -2.61 -4.85
N ASP A 120 11.52 -2.06 -5.42
CA ASP A 120 12.84 -2.21 -4.82
C ASP A 120 13.00 -1.26 -3.63
N ARG A 121 13.61 -1.74 -2.55
CA ARG A 121 13.86 -0.90 -1.37
C ARG A 121 14.70 0.33 -1.72
N ALA A 122 15.60 0.23 -2.70
CA ALA A 122 16.40 1.34 -3.15
C ALA A 122 15.56 2.45 -3.84
N GLU A 123 14.39 2.14 -4.39
CA GLU A 123 13.50 3.13 -5.00
C GLU A 123 12.92 4.08 -3.95
N ILE A 124 12.45 3.55 -2.82
CA ILE A 124 11.90 4.36 -1.72
C ILE A 124 12.99 5.07 -0.90
N GLU A 125 14.23 4.59 -0.94
CA GLU A 125 15.40 5.23 -0.31
C GLU A 125 16.08 6.25 -1.23
N ASN A 126 15.61 6.38 -2.47
CA ASN A 126 16.23 7.27 -3.46
C ASN A 126 16.12 8.74 -3.06
N GLU A 127 17.24 9.47 -3.06
CA GLU A 127 17.26 10.90 -2.68
C GLU A 127 16.33 11.76 -3.55
N LYS A 128 16.17 11.42 -4.85
CA LYS A 128 15.24 12.14 -5.73
C LYS A 128 13.79 11.92 -5.31
N PHE A 129 13.45 10.70 -4.89
CA PHE A 129 12.13 10.37 -4.36
C PHE A 129 11.87 11.11 -3.05
N VAL A 130 12.79 11.00 -2.08
CA VAL A 130 12.66 11.67 -0.77
C VAL A 130 12.59 13.18 -0.93
N SER A 131 13.40 13.77 -1.82
CA SER A 131 13.38 15.20 -2.13
C SER A 131 12.08 15.65 -2.81
N ARG A 132 11.42 14.77 -3.57
CA ARG A 132 10.07 15.04 -4.13
C ARG A 132 9.02 14.96 -3.04
N LEU A 133 9.03 13.91 -2.21
CA LEU A 133 8.09 13.75 -1.09
C LEU A 133 8.13 14.94 -0.13
N ARG A 134 9.33 15.41 0.22
CA ARG A 134 9.51 16.60 1.08
C ARG A 134 8.96 17.90 0.47
N ARG A 135 8.91 18.01 -0.87
CA ARG A 135 8.45 19.22 -1.56
C ARG A 135 6.97 19.18 -1.95
N SER A 136 6.44 18.00 -2.24
CA SER A 136 5.11 17.82 -2.85
C SER A 136 4.09 17.13 -1.95
N GLY A 137 4.54 16.45 -0.89
CA GLY A 137 3.65 15.69 0.01
C GLY A 137 3.05 14.42 -0.65
N PRO A 138 2.24 13.65 0.10
CA PRO A 138 1.60 12.43 -0.38
C PRO A 138 0.48 12.67 -1.42
N GLY A 139 -0.10 13.87 -1.43
CA GLY A 139 -1.15 14.27 -2.34
C GLY A 139 -0.66 15.32 -3.34
N THR A 140 0.02 14.88 -4.40
CA THR A 140 0.13 15.73 -5.59
C THR A 140 -1.28 15.89 -6.17
N LYS A 141 -1.59 17.15 -6.48
CA LYS A 141 -2.92 17.76 -6.56
C LYS A 141 -3.76 17.27 -7.74
#